data_AF-A0A918CT20-F1
#
_entry.id   AF-A0A918CT20-F1
#
_cell.length_a   1.000
_cell.length_b   1.000
_cell.length_c   1.000
_cell.angle_alpha   90.00
_cell.angle_beta   90.00
_cell.angle_gamma   90.00
#
_symmetry.space_group_name_H-M   'P 1'
#
loop_
_entity.id
_entity.type
_entity.pdbx_description
1 polymer ?
#
loop_
_entity_poly.entity_id
_entity_poly.type
_entity_poly.pdbx_seq_one_letter_code
_entity_poly.pdbx_strand_id
1 'polypeptide(L)' 'MSITGSDKPGHAVELPSSEDWMPLAQWDIGLRGRECSTLHWVIPRQDLAERRFDGAHVSFFWNP' A
#
# COMPACT_ATOMS: atom_id res chain seq x y z
N MET A 1 22.79 -40.01 -10.97
CA MET A 1 22.12 -40.08 -9.65
C MET A 1 22.08 -38.67 -9.09
N SER A 2 20.94 -38.29 -8.49
CA SER A 2 20.72 -37.07 -7.68
C SER A 2 20.38 -35.79 -8.47
N ILE A 3 19.34 -35.00 -8.18
CA ILE A 3 18.05 -35.13 -7.46
C ILE A 3 17.22 -33.93 -7.97
N THR A 4 15.96 -34.16 -8.35
CA THR A 4 14.99 -33.09 -8.66
C THR A 4 14.60 -32.37 -7.37
N GLY A 5 15.06 -31.13 -7.20
CA GLY A 5 14.53 -30.18 -6.23
C GLY A 5 13.55 -29.24 -6.92
N SER A 6 12.27 -29.59 -6.93
CA SER A 6 11.18 -28.70 -7.33
C SER A 6 11.05 -27.61 -6.27
N ASP A 7 11.76 -26.50 -6.45
CA ASP A 7 11.53 -25.29 -5.66
C ASP A 7 10.18 -24.72 -6.09
N LYS A 8 9.13 -25.00 -5.29
CA LYS A 8 7.85 -24.29 -5.43
C LYS A 8 8.16 -22.83 -5.11
N PRO A 9 7.91 -21.86 -6.01
CA PRO A 9 8.01 -20.47 -5.63
C PRO A 9 7.00 -20.26 -4.50
N GLY A 10 7.51 -19.97 -3.30
CA GLY A 10 6.70 -19.54 -2.18
C GLY A 10 5.81 -18.40 -2.66
N HIS A 11 4.56 -18.39 -2.19
CA HIS A 11 3.62 -17.29 -2.42
C HIS A 11 4.35 -15.96 -2.19
N ALA A 12 4.84 -15.33 -3.25
CA ALA A 12 5.11 -13.92 -3.23
C ALA A 12 3.74 -13.33 -2.91
N VAL A 13 3.65 -12.60 -1.80
CA VAL A 13 2.47 -11.79 -1.53
C VAL A 13 2.40 -10.81 -2.69
N GLU A 14 1.61 -11.16 -3.70
CA GLU A 14 1.35 -10.31 -4.83
C GLU A 14 0.69 -9.07 -4.24
N LEU A 15 1.44 -7.97 -4.20
CA LEU A 15 0.90 -6.72 -3.74
C LEU A 15 -0.23 -6.34 -4.72
N PRO A 16 -1.37 -5.84 -4.22
CA PRO A 16 -2.47 -5.44 -5.07
C PRO A 16 -1.97 -4.47 -6.14
N SER A 17 -2.52 -4.59 -7.34
CA SER A 17 -2.24 -3.64 -8.41
C SER A 17 -2.56 -2.22 -7.93
N SER A 18 -1.92 -1.19 -8.50
CA SER A 18 -2.17 0.20 -8.07
C SER A 18 -3.65 0.60 -8.16
N GLU A 19 -4.40 -0.02 -9.07
CA GLU A 19 -5.84 0.19 -9.25
C GLU A 19 -6.69 -0.43 -8.14
N ASP A 20 -6.13 -1.34 -7.33
CA ASP A 20 -6.84 -2.01 -6.24
C ASP A 20 -6.77 -1.26 -4.91
N TRP A 21 -6.07 -0.13 -4.86
CA TRP A 21 -5.98 0.69 -3.66
C TRP A 21 -7.08 1.76 -3.64
N MET A 22 -7.76 1.85 -2.50
CA MET A 22 -8.85 2.79 -2.26
C MET A 22 -8.41 3.87 -1.26
N PRO A 23 -8.66 5.17 -1.54
CA PRO A 23 -8.37 6.23 -0.59
C PRO A 23 -9.36 6.20 0.58
N LEU A 24 -8.85 6.36 1.80
CA LEU A 24 -9.65 6.48 3.02
C LEU A 24 -9.72 7.93 3.50
N ALA A 25 -8.59 8.61 3.52
CA ALA A 25 -8.47 9.98 4.00
C ALA A 25 -7.24 10.65 3.40
N GLN A 26 -7.28 11.99 3.38
CA GLN A 26 -6.16 12.84 3.00
C GLN A 26 -5.96 13.90 4.08
N TRP A 27 -4.70 14.25 4.37
CA TRP A 27 -4.36 15.38 5.21
C TRP A 27 -3.27 16.25 4.56
N ASP A 28 -3.60 17.51 4.31
CA ASP A 28 -2.64 18.55 3.94
C ASP A 28 -1.98 19.11 5.20
N ILE A 29 -0.69 18.81 5.37
CA ILE A 29 -0.01 18.94 6.66
C ILE A 29 0.41 20.39 6.94
N GLY A 30 0.55 21.23 5.90
CA GLY A 30 0.97 22.62 6.05
C GLY A 30 2.38 22.76 6.67
N LEU A 31 3.32 21.88 6.30
CA LEU A 31 4.70 21.91 6.81
C LEU A 31 5.49 23.06 6.16
N ARG A 32 6.08 23.94 7.00
CA ARG A 32 7.01 24.97 6.51
C ARG A 32 8.27 24.34 5.92
N GLY A 33 8.67 24.80 4.73
CA GLY A 33 9.81 24.26 3.98
C GLY A 33 9.50 22.95 3.26
N ARG A 34 8.25 22.47 3.34
CA ARG A 34 7.68 21.40 2.50
C ARG A 34 6.22 21.74 2.21
N GLU A 35 6.02 22.93 1.67
CA GLU A 35 4.72 23.42 1.27
C GLU A 35 4.07 22.40 0.31
N CYS A 36 2.75 22.25 0.41
CA CYS A 36 1.99 21.24 -0.34
C CYS A 36 2.36 19.77 -0.02
N SER A 37 2.87 19.50 1.19
CA SER A 37 2.97 18.14 1.71
C SER A 37 1.60 17.56 2.05
N THR A 38 1.34 16.36 1.54
CA THR A 38 0.07 15.66 1.73
C THR A 38 0.32 14.22 2.20
N LEU A 39 -0.40 13.81 3.24
CA LEU A 39 -0.52 12.42 3.66
C LEU A 39 -1.78 11.81 3.07
N HIS A 40 -1.67 10.58 2.59
CA HIS A 40 -2.82 9.79 2.16
C HIS A 40 -2.86 8.48 2.95
N TRP A 41 -4.05 8.14 3.45
CA TRP A 41 -4.35 6.80 3.93
C TRP A 41 -5.03 6.03 2.81
N VAL A 42 -4.50 4.88 2.46
CA VAL A 42 -5.01 3.99 1.42
C VAL A 42 -5.16 2.59 1.95
N ILE A 43 -6.07 1.81 1.38
CA ILE A 43 -6.34 0.43 1.78
C ILE A 43 -6.65 -0.41 0.53
N PRO A 44 -6.29 -1.71 0.48
CA PRO A 44 -6.76 -2.57 -0.59
C PRO A 44 -8.29 -2.61 -0.62
N ARG A 45 -8.86 -2.63 -1.83
CA ARG A 45 -10.32 -2.67 -2.04
C ARG A 45 -10.97 -3.86 -1.33
N GLN A 46 -10.31 -5.00 -1.31
CA GLN A 46 -10.80 -6.21 -0.64
C GLN A 46 -10.92 -5.99 0.88
N ASP A 47 -9.88 -5.43 1.50
CA ASP A 47 -9.88 -5.17 2.95
C ASP A 47 -10.95 -4.14 3.32
N LEU A 48 -11.18 -3.14 2.47
CA LEU A 48 -12.29 -2.20 2.65
C LEU A 48 -13.66 -2.91 2.58
N ALA A 49 -13.84 -3.82 1.63
CA ALA A 49 -15.09 -4.59 1.49
C ALA A 49 -15.34 -5.50 2.71
N GLU A 50 -14.28 -6.11 3.25
CA GLU A 50 -14.32 -6.93 4.46
C GLU A 50 -14.31 -6.10 5.76
N ARG A 51 -14.20 -4.77 5.67
CA ARG A 51 -14.09 -3.83 6.81
C ARG A 51 -12.90 -4.12 7.73
N ARG A 52 -11.80 -4.60 7.15
CA ARG A 52 -10.54 -4.93 7.84
C ARG A 52 -9.56 -3.78 7.72
N PHE A 53 -9.65 -2.82 8.62
CA PHE A 53 -8.87 -1.59 8.54
C PHE A 53 -7.41 -1.71 9.00
N ASP A 54 -7.05 -2.86 9.58
CA ASP A 54 -5.70 -3.22 10.02
C ASP A 54 -4.67 -3.21 8.87
N GLY A 55 -5.12 -3.32 7.60
CA GLY A 55 -4.30 -3.22 6.39
C GLY A 55 -4.15 -1.82 5.81
N ALA A 56 -4.56 -0.76 6.51
CA ALA A 56 -4.41 0.61 6.01
C ALA A 56 -2.93 1.04 5.93
N HIS A 57 -2.54 1.56 4.78
CA HIS A 57 -1.21 2.07 4.49
C HIS A 57 -1.22 3.60 4.45
N VAL A 58 -0.09 4.20 4.84
CA VAL A 58 0.10 5.65 4.81
C VAL A 58 1.17 5.99 3.78
N SER A 59 0.84 6.87 2.83
CA SER A 59 1.80 7.42 1.88
C SER A 59 1.97 8.92 2.11
N PHE A 60 3.20 9.39 1.94
CA PHE A 60 3.57 10.80 2.05
C PHE A 60 4.02 11.30 0.68
N PHE A 61 3.41 12.39 0.23
CA PHE A 61 3.77 13.06 -1.01
C PHE A 61 4.12 14.52 -0.73
N TRP A 62 5.18 14.99 -1.37
CA TRP A 62 5.55 16.40 -1.39
C TRP A 62 6.32 16.66 -2.70
N ASN A 63 6.19 17.87 -3.23
CA ASN A 63 6.97 18.30 -4.39
C ASN A 63 8.37 18.74 -3.93
N PRO A 64 9.46 18.13 -4.43
CA PRO A 64 10.85 18.46 -4.07
C PRO A 64 11.25 19.93 -4.22
#